data_AF-A0A135V5H0-F1
#
_entry.id   AF-A0A135V5H0-F1
#
_cell.length_a   1.000
_cell.length_b   1.000
_cell.length_c   1.000
_cell.angle_alpha   90.00
_cell.angle_beta   90.00
_cell.angle_gamma   90.00
#
_symmetry.space_group_name_H-M   'P 1'
#
loop_
_entity.id
_entity.type
_entity.pdbx_description
1 polymer ?
#
loop_
_entity_poly.entity_id
_entity_poly.type
_entity_poly.pdbx_seq_one_letter_code
_entity_poly.pdbx_strand_id
1 'polypeptide(L)'
;MSGPFSNMTVNLPVVQNTDTPLAADARCLQRDLNKHVSSRHTTFRNTTLLLTEHNTLESFWGFLNGDDRYIDPFELGVHAAGHWQLGGDSGNNFFISPADPAFFLHHSQIDRVYWIWQMLDWENRQNIFGTVTMQSIPPSRNGTLDDLVDLCPLAEPRKLRDLMSMVGISGSPFCYVYEG
;
A
#
# COMPACT_ATOMS: atom_id res chain seq x y z
N MET A 1 -10.37 -22.11 13.79
CA MET A 1 -10.09 -21.40 12.52
C MET A 1 -10.02 -22.42 11.40
N SER A 2 -10.35 -22.02 10.17
CA SER A 2 -10.41 -22.90 8.99
C SER A 2 -9.70 -22.24 7.80
N GLY A 3 -9.56 -22.97 6.70
CA GLY A 3 -8.95 -22.47 5.47
C GLY A 3 -7.46 -22.81 5.37
N PRO A 4 -6.83 -22.47 4.23
CA PRO A 4 -5.48 -22.94 3.89
C PRO A 4 -4.39 -22.41 4.82
N PHE A 5 -4.66 -21.32 5.55
CA PHE A 5 -3.70 -20.67 6.45
C PHE A 5 -3.99 -20.93 7.94
N SER A 6 -4.86 -21.89 8.28
CA SER A 6 -5.20 -22.16 9.70
C SER A 6 -4.01 -22.60 10.54
N ASN A 7 -2.98 -23.17 9.91
CA ASN A 7 -1.74 -23.65 10.56
C ASN A 7 -0.52 -22.77 10.21
N MET A 8 -0.74 -21.57 9.66
CA MET A 8 0.34 -20.64 9.34
C MET A 8 0.91 -20.01 10.61
N THR A 9 2.24 -19.94 10.69
CA THR A 9 2.97 -19.27 11.76
C THR A 9 3.49 -17.93 11.27
N VAL A 10 3.16 -16.86 11.99
CA VAL A 10 3.80 -15.54 11.86
C VAL A 10 4.98 -15.49 12.82
N ASN A 11 6.14 -15.01 12.35
CA ASN A 11 7.40 -15.07 13.11
C ASN A 11 7.97 -13.71 13.54
N LEU A 12 7.42 -12.60 13.03
CA LEU A 12 7.87 -11.24 13.35
C LEU A 12 6.97 -10.64 14.43
N PRO A 13 7.49 -9.88 15.39
CA PRO A 13 6.73 -9.44 16.55
C PRO A 13 5.66 -8.42 16.16
N VAL A 14 4.51 -8.44 16.86
CA VAL A 14 3.43 -7.44 16.67
C VAL A 14 3.90 -6.06 17.09
N VAL A 15 4.50 -5.98 18.27
CA VAL A 15 5.08 -4.75 18.80
C VAL A 15 6.58 -4.79 18.51
N GLN A 16 7.02 -3.93 17.61
CA GLN A 16 8.44 -3.78 17.31
C GLN A 16 9.11 -3.05 18.48
N ASN A 17 9.80 -3.81 19.34
CA ASN A 17 10.69 -3.23 20.34
C ASN A 17 11.85 -2.51 19.62
N THR A 18 12.25 -1.34 20.10
CA THR A 18 13.37 -0.57 19.54
C THR A 18 14.69 -1.34 19.53
N ASP A 19 14.90 -2.21 20.53
CA ASP A 19 16.18 -2.92 20.69
C ASP A 19 16.27 -4.17 19.81
N THR A 20 15.13 -4.82 19.55
CA THR A 20 15.06 -6.09 18.80
C THR A 20 13.81 -6.16 17.92
N PRO A 21 13.65 -5.23 16.95
CA PRO A 21 12.41 -5.11 16.17
C PRO A 21 12.12 -6.32 15.27
N LEU A 22 13.13 -7.17 15.05
CA LEU A 22 13.08 -8.37 14.21
C LEU A 22 13.29 -9.66 15.03
N ALA A 23 13.19 -9.63 16.35
CA ALA A 23 13.29 -10.83 17.17
C ALA A 23 12.20 -11.85 16.79
N ALA A 24 12.55 -13.13 16.80
CA ALA A 24 11.60 -14.18 16.49
C ALA A 24 10.47 -14.22 17.55
N ASP A 25 9.24 -14.16 17.07
CA ASP A 25 8.01 -14.26 17.87
C ASP A 25 7.00 -15.11 17.09
N ALA A 26 7.06 -16.43 17.33
CA ALA A 26 6.23 -17.41 16.64
C ALA A 26 4.81 -17.45 17.22
N ARG A 27 3.81 -17.14 16.39
CA ARG A 27 2.39 -17.15 16.77
C ARG A 27 1.49 -17.51 15.60
N CYS A 28 0.20 -17.72 15.88
CA CYS A 28 -0.81 -17.88 14.83
C CYS A 28 -1.17 -16.53 14.20
N LEU A 29 -1.57 -16.56 12.92
CA LEU A 29 -2.21 -15.43 12.26
C LEU A 29 -3.54 -15.09 12.95
N GLN A 30 -3.79 -13.82 13.23
CA GLN A 30 -5.06 -13.35 13.80
C GLN A 30 -5.80 -12.43 12.83
N ARG A 31 -7.12 -12.55 12.80
CA ARG A 31 -8.01 -11.65 12.05
C ARG A 31 -9.24 -11.32 12.88
N ASP A 32 -9.75 -10.11 12.71
CA ASP A 32 -11.02 -9.65 13.26
C ASP A 32 -11.76 -8.83 12.20
N LEU A 33 -12.54 -9.53 11.36
CA LEU A 33 -13.10 -8.96 10.15
C LEU A 33 -14.11 -7.85 10.45
N ASN A 34 -13.78 -6.63 10.04
CA ASN A 34 -14.56 -5.44 10.36
C ASN A 34 -15.41 -4.97 9.16
N LYS A 35 -16.67 -5.43 9.16
CA LYS A 35 -17.66 -5.03 8.14
C LYS A 35 -17.95 -3.53 8.12
N HIS A 36 -17.83 -2.84 9.26
CA HIS A 36 -18.14 -1.42 9.34
C HIS A 36 -17.11 -0.60 8.53
N VAL A 37 -15.83 -0.88 8.75
CA VAL A 37 -14.73 -0.27 7.98
C VAL A 37 -14.92 -0.51 6.49
N SER A 38 -15.19 -1.76 6.09
CA SER A 38 -15.39 -2.09 4.68
C SER A 38 -16.58 -1.33 4.06
N SER A 39 -17.73 -1.34 4.75
CA SER A 39 -18.95 -0.68 4.25
C SER A 39 -18.85 0.84 4.13
N ARG A 40 -17.93 1.47 4.89
CA ARG A 40 -17.74 2.92 4.89
C ARG A 40 -16.65 3.36 3.91
N HIS A 41 -15.55 2.63 3.83
CA HIS A 41 -14.33 3.12 3.18
C HIS A 41 -13.92 2.35 1.93
N THR A 42 -14.21 1.05 1.80
CA THR A 42 -13.80 0.23 0.62
C THR A 42 -14.94 0.00 -0.37
N THR A 43 -15.86 0.96 -0.46
CA THR A 43 -16.98 0.90 -1.41
C THR A 43 -16.55 1.23 -2.83
N PHE A 44 -17.28 0.72 -3.83
CA PHE A 44 -17.08 1.09 -5.23
C PHE A 44 -17.11 2.61 -5.43
N ARG A 45 -18.03 3.30 -4.76
CA ARG A 45 -18.14 4.77 -4.78
C ARG A 45 -16.84 5.45 -4.37
N ASN A 46 -16.19 4.99 -3.30
CA ASN A 46 -14.96 5.62 -2.83
C ASN A 46 -13.80 5.39 -3.79
N THR A 47 -13.69 4.20 -4.38
CA THR A 47 -12.70 3.95 -5.44
C THR A 47 -12.99 4.77 -6.70
N THR A 48 -14.26 4.93 -7.11
CA THR A 48 -14.62 5.78 -8.24
C THR A 48 -14.26 7.24 -7.98
N LEU A 49 -14.65 7.79 -6.83
CA LEU A 49 -14.32 9.17 -6.48
C LEU A 49 -12.80 9.37 -6.37
N LEU A 50 -12.08 8.37 -5.85
CA LEU A 50 -10.63 8.40 -5.81
C LEU A 50 -10.02 8.60 -7.21
N LEU A 51 -10.58 7.91 -8.21
CA LEU A 51 -10.11 7.96 -9.60
C LEU A 51 -10.55 9.23 -10.35
N THR A 52 -11.75 9.74 -10.10
CA THR A 52 -12.35 10.83 -10.88
C THR A 52 -12.11 12.22 -10.30
N GLU A 53 -11.93 12.34 -8.98
CA GLU A 53 -11.85 13.64 -8.30
C GLU A 53 -10.42 14.06 -7.94
N HIS A 54 -9.44 13.16 -8.00
CA HIS A 54 -8.05 13.44 -7.63
C HIS A 54 -7.12 13.32 -8.82
N ASN A 55 -6.84 14.43 -9.49
CA ASN A 55 -6.10 14.45 -10.76
C ASN A 55 -4.58 14.68 -10.59
N THR A 56 -4.12 14.96 -9.36
CA THR A 56 -2.69 15.07 -9.04
C THR A 56 -2.24 13.88 -8.22
N LEU A 57 -0.97 13.46 -8.38
CA LEU A 57 -0.44 12.35 -7.58
C LEU A 57 -0.49 12.63 -6.08
N GLU A 58 -0.27 13.89 -5.68
CA GLU A 58 -0.39 14.33 -4.29
C GLU A 58 -1.77 14.03 -3.71
N SER A 59 -2.83 14.51 -4.37
CA SER A 59 -4.20 14.30 -3.91
C SER A 59 -4.60 12.83 -3.99
N PHE A 60 -4.25 12.14 -5.09
CA PHE A 60 -4.52 10.71 -5.23
C PHE A 60 -3.87 9.90 -4.11
N TRP A 61 -2.58 10.11 -3.85
CA TRP A 61 -1.84 9.40 -2.81
C TRP A 61 -2.38 9.71 -1.41
N GLY A 62 -2.68 10.97 -1.12
CA GLY A 62 -3.21 11.38 0.18
C GLY A 62 -4.56 10.73 0.50
N PHE A 63 -5.50 10.78 -0.44
CA PHE A 63 -6.84 10.19 -0.27
C PHE A 63 -6.83 8.65 -0.37
N LEU A 64 -5.94 8.06 -1.18
CA LEU A 64 -5.75 6.61 -1.24
C LEU A 64 -5.35 6.05 0.14
N ASN A 65 -4.38 6.69 0.79
CA ASN A 65 -3.81 6.25 2.07
C ASN A 65 -4.64 6.68 3.29
N GLY A 66 -5.44 7.73 3.14
CA GLY A 66 -6.10 8.37 4.27
C GLY A 66 -5.14 9.17 5.13
N ASP A 67 -4.27 9.92 4.48
CA ASP A 67 -3.31 10.80 5.15
C ASP A 67 -4.04 12.00 5.79
N ASP A 68 -3.80 12.21 7.07
CA ASP A 68 -4.46 13.22 7.92
C ASP A 68 -4.13 14.66 7.54
N ARG A 69 -3.17 14.87 6.64
CA ARG A 69 -2.90 16.18 6.01
C ARG A 69 -3.91 16.52 4.91
N TYR A 70 -4.63 15.53 4.38
CA TYR A 70 -5.56 15.68 3.24
C TYR A 70 -7.01 15.33 3.59
N ILE A 71 -7.24 14.44 4.55
CA ILE A 71 -8.58 14.00 4.95
C ILE A 71 -8.79 14.14 6.46
N ASP A 72 -10.03 13.99 6.91
CA ASP A 72 -10.36 13.98 8.33
C ASP A 72 -9.63 12.83 9.05
N PRO A 73 -8.99 13.06 10.21
CA PRO A 73 -8.21 12.04 10.93
C PRO A 73 -9.01 10.80 11.37
N PHE A 74 -10.35 10.86 11.34
CA PHE A 74 -11.23 9.73 11.65
C PHE A 74 -11.73 9.00 10.40
N GLU A 75 -11.34 9.44 9.20
CA GLU A 75 -11.65 8.78 7.95
C GLU A 75 -10.45 7.97 7.44
N LEU A 76 -10.71 6.91 6.69
CA LEU A 76 -9.70 6.06 6.08
C LEU A 76 -9.79 6.13 4.56
N GLY A 77 -8.63 6.17 3.90
CA GLY A 77 -8.51 5.89 2.49
C GLY A 77 -8.70 4.40 2.18
N VAL A 78 -8.96 4.06 0.92
CA VAL A 78 -9.20 2.65 0.52
C VAL A 78 -8.00 1.74 0.83
N HIS A 79 -6.77 2.27 0.85
CA HIS A 79 -5.57 1.52 1.25
C HIS A 79 -5.58 1.19 2.73
N ALA A 80 -5.71 2.19 3.61
CA ALA A 80 -5.76 1.95 5.05
C ALA A 80 -6.97 1.08 5.39
N ALA A 81 -8.15 1.40 4.88
CA ALA A 81 -9.36 0.63 5.17
C ALA A 81 -9.28 -0.84 4.74
N GLY A 82 -8.60 -1.15 3.62
CA GLY A 82 -8.39 -2.55 3.21
C GLY A 82 -7.52 -3.35 4.18
N HIS A 83 -6.60 -2.69 4.88
CA HIS A 83 -5.85 -3.27 6.01
C HIS A 83 -6.74 -3.39 7.26
N TRP A 84 -7.33 -2.28 7.70
CA TRP A 84 -8.14 -2.21 8.92
C TRP A 84 -9.39 -3.10 8.91
N GLN A 85 -9.94 -3.43 7.74
CA GLN A 85 -11.07 -4.36 7.65
C GLN A 85 -10.69 -5.83 7.92
N LEU A 86 -9.41 -6.20 7.80
CA LEU A 86 -8.92 -7.54 8.16
C LEU A 86 -8.72 -7.66 9.67
N GLY A 87 -8.30 -6.56 10.32
CA GLY A 87 -8.06 -6.50 11.76
C GLY A 87 -6.98 -7.48 12.22
N GLY A 88 -7.07 -7.90 13.49
CA GLY A 88 -6.15 -8.88 14.06
C GLY A 88 -4.77 -8.28 14.41
N ASP A 89 -3.71 -9.08 14.22
CA ASP A 89 -2.36 -8.75 14.67
C ASP A 89 -1.49 -8.10 13.58
N SER A 90 -1.72 -8.50 12.33
CA SER A 90 -0.97 -8.06 11.15
C SER A 90 -1.81 -7.13 10.27
N GLY A 91 -3.12 -7.41 10.13
CA GLY A 91 -4.01 -6.62 9.27
C GLY A 91 -4.13 -5.14 9.66
N ASN A 92 -4.01 -4.78 10.94
CA ASN A 92 -4.04 -3.38 11.40
C ASN A 92 -2.63 -2.83 11.73
N ASN A 93 -1.57 -3.55 11.40
CA ASN A 93 -0.21 -3.18 11.74
C ASN A 93 0.57 -2.77 10.49
N PHE A 94 0.91 -1.49 10.42
CA PHE A 94 1.58 -0.88 9.27
C PHE A 94 2.86 -1.62 8.85
N PHE A 95 3.66 -2.09 9.80
CA PHE A 95 4.99 -2.67 9.52
C PHE A 95 4.97 -4.16 9.17
N ILE A 96 4.03 -4.92 9.75
CA ILE A 96 3.97 -6.37 9.58
C ILE A 96 2.72 -6.84 8.82
N SER A 97 1.98 -5.93 8.19
CA SER A 97 0.84 -6.28 7.34
C SER A 97 1.11 -7.34 6.26
N PRO A 98 2.31 -7.47 5.66
CA PRO A 98 2.60 -8.57 4.73
C PRO A 98 2.58 -9.97 5.35
N ALA A 99 2.55 -10.08 6.69
CA ALA A 99 2.39 -11.37 7.36
C ALA A 99 0.98 -11.97 7.17
N ASP A 100 -0.02 -11.16 6.83
CA ASP A 100 -1.32 -11.64 6.39
C ASP A 100 -1.29 -11.91 4.87
N PRO A 101 -1.55 -13.14 4.38
CA PRO A 101 -1.56 -13.43 2.95
C PRO A 101 -2.53 -12.57 2.11
N ALA A 102 -3.57 -11.99 2.72
CA ALA A 102 -4.49 -11.08 2.03
C ALA A 102 -3.82 -9.74 1.64
N PHE A 103 -2.67 -9.41 2.21
CA PHE A 103 -1.85 -8.26 1.84
C PHE A 103 -1.60 -8.19 0.33
N PHE A 104 -1.24 -9.32 -0.27
CA PHE A 104 -0.88 -9.36 -1.69
C PHE A 104 -2.09 -9.09 -2.59
N LEU A 105 -3.25 -9.65 -2.24
CA LEU A 105 -4.50 -9.37 -2.98
C LEU A 105 -4.94 -7.92 -2.82
N HIS A 106 -4.82 -7.37 -1.60
CA HIS A 106 -5.12 -5.97 -1.34
C HIS A 106 -4.20 -5.05 -2.16
N HIS A 107 -2.89 -5.26 -2.11
CA HIS A 107 -1.93 -4.44 -2.86
C HIS A 107 -2.02 -4.65 -4.38
N SER A 108 -2.44 -5.81 -4.88
CA SER A 108 -2.81 -5.95 -6.29
C SER A 108 -4.00 -5.06 -6.67
N GLN A 109 -5.00 -4.90 -5.79
CA GLN A 109 -6.10 -3.98 -6.04
C GLN A 109 -5.66 -2.50 -5.91
N ILE A 110 -4.74 -2.18 -5.00
CA ILE A 110 -4.16 -0.83 -4.91
C ILE A 110 -3.38 -0.48 -6.17
N ASP A 111 -2.53 -1.39 -6.64
CA ASP A 111 -1.78 -1.22 -7.88
C ASP A 111 -2.71 -1.12 -9.09
N ARG A 112 -3.79 -1.92 -9.15
CA ARG A 112 -4.83 -1.76 -10.17
C ARG A 112 -5.47 -0.38 -10.17
N VAL A 113 -5.80 0.17 -8.99
CA VAL A 113 -6.39 1.52 -8.88
C VAL A 113 -5.38 2.58 -9.34
N TYR A 114 -4.11 2.45 -8.95
CA TYR A 114 -3.05 3.33 -9.42
C TYR A 114 -2.86 3.24 -10.94
N TRP A 115 -2.83 2.03 -11.49
CA TRP A 115 -2.73 1.80 -12.93
C TRP A 115 -3.89 2.44 -13.70
N ILE A 116 -5.15 2.25 -13.26
CA ILE A 116 -6.31 2.92 -13.87
C ILE A 116 -6.13 4.44 -13.79
N TRP A 117 -5.74 4.96 -12.62
CA TRP A 117 -5.53 6.39 -12.42
C TRP A 117 -4.48 6.95 -13.39
N GLN A 118 -3.35 6.26 -13.59
CA GLN A 118 -2.32 6.65 -14.56
C GLN A 118 -2.87 6.65 -15.99
N MET A 119 -3.65 5.63 -16.36
CA MET A 119 -4.18 5.47 -17.72
C MET A 119 -5.23 6.51 -18.11
N LEU A 120 -5.90 7.16 -17.15
CA LEU A 120 -6.85 8.24 -17.43
C LEU A 120 -6.18 9.51 -18.01
N ASP A 121 -4.89 9.71 -17.77
CA ASP A 121 -4.09 10.81 -18.33
C ASP A 121 -2.61 10.44 -18.34
N TRP A 122 -2.25 9.50 -19.21
CA TRP A 122 -0.92 8.89 -19.24
C TRP A 122 0.20 9.92 -19.41
N GLU A 123 -0.02 10.98 -20.18
CA GLU A 123 1.02 11.98 -20.46
C GLU A 123 1.42 12.79 -19.21
N ASN A 124 0.48 13.00 -18.28
CA ASN A 124 0.70 13.87 -17.11
C ASN A 124 0.84 13.11 -15.78
N ARG A 125 0.54 11.80 -15.74
CA ARG A 125 0.46 10.99 -14.50
C ARG A 125 1.63 10.02 -14.27
N GLN A 126 2.75 10.22 -14.98
CA GLN A 126 4.00 9.45 -14.79
C GLN A 126 5.02 10.17 -13.90
N ASN A 127 4.56 11.04 -13.00
CA ASN A 127 5.40 11.81 -12.09
C ASN A 127 5.44 11.18 -10.68
N ILE A 128 6.14 11.86 -9.77
CA ILE A 128 6.29 11.47 -8.37
C ILE A 128 6.01 12.65 -7.45
N PHE A 129 5.69 12.37 -6.19
CA PHE A 129 5.40 13.36 -5.16
C PHE A 129 5.92 12.88 -3.81
N GLY A 130 6.20 13.83 -2.91
CA GLY A 130 6.57 13.55 -1.52
C GLY A 130 8.07 13.63 -1.25
N THR A 131 8.44 13.27 -0.02
CA THR A 131 9.82 13.28 0.48
C THR A 131 10.25 11.86 0.81
N VAL A 132 11.55 11.65 1.05
CA VAL A 132 12.11 10.31 1.34
C VAL A 132 11.88 9.85 2.79
N THR A 133 11.10 10.61 3.58
CA THR A 133 10.66 10.26 4.93
C THR A 133 9.13 10.35 5.03
N MET A 134 8.54 9.46 5.83
CA MET A 134 7.08 9.43 6.02
C MET A 134 6.58 10.77 6.54
N GLN A 135 5.60 11.37 5.84
CA GLN A 135 5.06 12.71 6.12
C GLN A 135 6.12 13.84 6.23
N SER A 136 7.34 13.64 5.71
CA SER A 136 8.48 14.54 5.95
C SER A 136 8.86 14.65 7.44
N ILE A 137 8.79 13.53 8.17
CA ILE A 137 9.15 13.44 9.60
C ILE A 137 10.25 12.37 9.78
N PRO A 138 11.49 12.76 10.12
CA PRO A 138 12.01 14.13 10.12
C PRO A 138 12.04 14.73 8.70
N PRO A 139 12.15 16.07 8.54
CA PRO A 139 12.18 16.70 7.23
C PRO A 139 13.30 16.14 6.35
N SER A 140 12.99 15.86 5.08
CA SER A 140 13.95 15.32 4.12
C SER A 140 13.77 15.93 2.72
N ARG A 141 14.68 15.61 1.80
CA ARG A 141 14.58 16.06 0.42
C ARG A 141 13.37 15.44 -0.28
N ASN A 142 12.90 16.08 -1.34
CA ASN A 142 11.93 15.50 -2.23
C ASN A 142 12.45 14.18 -2.83
N GLY A 143 11.54 13.24 -3.01
CA GLY A 143 11.79 12.03 -3.78
C GLY A 143 12.14 12.39 -5.22
N THR A 144 12.95 11.56 -5.86
CA THR A 144 13.33 11.69 -7.28
C THR A 144 13.08 10.38 -8.02
N LEU A 145 12.85 10.45 -9.32
CA LEU A 145 12.70 9.27 -10.18
C LEU A 145 13.99 8.41 -10.25
N ASP A 146 15.12 8.94 -9.76
CA ASP A 146 16.39 8.25 -9.63
C ASP A 146 16.63 7.62 -8.25
N ASP A 147 15.71 7.82 -7.31
CA ASP A 147 15.76 7.15 -6.02
C ASP A 147 15.60 5.63 -6.19
N LEU A 148 16.35 4.88 -5.38
CA LEU A 148 16.32 3.43 -5.40
C LEU A 148 15.19 2.92 -4.52
N VAL A 149 14.39 2.03 -5.08
CA VAL A 149 13.53 1.12 -4.32
C VAL A 149 14.37 -0.11 -4.01
N ASP A 150 14.64 -0.33 -2.73
CA ASP A 150 15.44 -1.44 -2.23
C ASP A 150 14.57 -2.40 -1.41
N LEU A 151 14.54 -3.67 -1.83
CA LEU A 151 13.80 -4.74 -1.19
C LEU A 151 14.74 -5.86 -0.72
N CYS A 152 16.03 -5.58 -0.50
CA CYS A 152 16.97 -6.59 -0.07
C CYS A 152 16.50 -7.33 1.21
N PRO A 153 16.71 -8.65 1.28
CA PRO A 153 17.39 -9.52 0.32
C PRO A 153 16.47 -10.10 -0.78
N LEU A 154 15.22 -9.62 -0.91
CA LEU A 154 14.20 -10.22 -1.78
C LEU A 154 14.40 -9.93 -3.27
N ALA A 155 14.93 -8.75 -3.59
CA ALA A 155 15.17 -8.33 -4.97
C ALA A 155 16.30 -7.31 -5.05
N GLU A 156 16.94 -7.27 -6.22
CA GLU A 156 17.95 -6.25 -6.53
C GLU A 156 17.35 -4.85 -6.55
N PRO A 157 18.05 -3.82 -6.01
CA PRO A 157 17.58 -2.45 -6.05
C PRO A 157 17.30 -1.96 -7.48
N ARG A 158 16.22 -1.19 -7.66
CA ARG A 158 15.81 -0.60 -8.95
C ARG A 158 15.52 0.88 -8.79
N LYS A 159 15.75 1.67 -9.84
CA LYS A 159 15.34 3.07 -9.82
C LYS A 159 13.83 3.18 -9.93
N LEU A 160 13.24 4.16 -9.26
CA LEU A 160 11.79 4.38 -9.29
C LEU A 160 11.26 4.60 -10.72
N ARG A 161 12.01 5.29 -11.59
CA ARG A 161 11.66 5.47 -13.02
C ARG A 161 11.42 4.15 -13.76
N ASP A 162 12.13 3.09 -13.39
CA ASP A 162 12.02 1.79 -14.04
C ASP A 162 10.75 1.05 -13.59
N LEU A 163 10.05 1.55 -12.56
CA LEU A 163 8.90 0.89 -11.96
C LEU A 163 7.56 1.60 -12.27
N MET A 164 7.59 2.70 -13.03
CA MET A 164 6.41 3.54 -13.27
C MET A 164 5.39 2.95 -14.26
N SER A 165 5.77 1.94 -15.05
CA SER A 165 4.92 1.34 -16.08
C SER A 165 4.74 -0.16 -15.88
N MET A 166 3.50 -0.64 -15.88
CA MET A 166 3.17 -2.08 -15.73
C MET A 166 3.29 -2.84 -17.06
N VAL A 167 3.36 -2.13 -18.19
CA VAL A 167 3.35 -2.68 -19.56
C VAL A 167 4.67 -2.47 -20.30
N GLY A 168 5.77 -2.31 -19.57
CA GLY A 168 7.13 -2.28 -20.13
C GLY A 168 7.52 -0.98 -20.83
N ILE A 169 6.72 0.10 -20.70
CA ILE A 169 7.08 1.41 -21.27
C ILE A 169 8.33 1.94 -20.53
N SER A 170 9.21 2.61 -21.27
CA SER A 170 10.44 3.22 -20.75
C SER A 170 11.43 2.26 -20.08
N GLY A 171 11.42 0.97 -20.46
CA GLY A 171 12.37 -0.02 -19.96
C GLY A 171 11.96 -0.67 -18.64
N SER A 172 10.70 -0.51 -18.23
CA SER A 172 10.16 -1.20 -17.06
C SER A 172 10.26 -2.73 -17.18
N PRO A 173 10.59 -3.45 -16.09
CA PRO A 173 10.63 -4.91 -16.08
C PRO A 173 9.23 -5.55 -16.05
N PHE A 174 8.17 -4.77 -15.86
CA PHE A 174 6.81 -5.28 -15.75
C PHE A 174 6.18 -5.48 -17.13
N CYS A 175 5.37 -6.54 -17.26
CA CYS A 175 4.62 -6.86 -18.48
C CYS A 175 3.28 -7.52 -18.10
N TYR A 176 2.39 -6.75 -17.47
CA TYR A 176 1.07 -7.21 -17.08
C TYR A 176 0.03 -6.10 -17.20
N VAL A 177 -1.24 -6.51 -17.25
CA VAL A 177 -2.42 -5.63 -17.22
C VAL A 177 -3.46 -6.21 -16.27
N TYR A 178 -4.38 -5.36 -15.81
CA TYR A 178 -5.53 -5.80 -15.04
C TYR A 178 -6.75 -5.94 -15.95
N GLU A 179 -7.44 -7.08 -15.85
CA GLU A 179 -8.71 -7.28 -16.55
C GLU A 179 -9.85 -6.51 -15.83
N GLY A 180 -10.79 -6.02 -16.64
CA GLY A 180 -11.93 -5.18 -16.23
C GLY A 180 -13.14 -6.00 -15.81
#